data_AF-A0A2R6C0B8-F1
#
_entry.id   AF-A0A2R6C0B8-F1
#
_cell.length_a   1.000
_cell.length_b   1.000
_cell.length_c   1.000
_cell.angle_alpha   90.00
_cell.angle_beta   90.00
_cell.angle_gamma   90.00
#
_symmetry.space_group_name_H-M   'P 1'
#
loop_
_entity.id
_entity.type
_entity.pdbx_description
1 polymer ?
#
loop_
_entity_poly.entity_id
_entity_poly.type
_entity_poly.pdbx_seq_one_letter_code
_entity_poly.pdbx_strand_id
1 'polypeptide(L)'
;MWTCTTKKRNGKYEKEESGVKLYTYIRNKGFDIIRLTNFEQLALAPNFLTVDDRKIVAVDVERNIDATLKKIERLRAQNPEKFSAFCDHALREYQELKLTREFFPRKKALEEQRVEAIPLDLYALTGGYGGARCMVASIRRD
;
A
#
# COMPACT_ATOMS: atom_id res chain seq x y z
N MET A 1 4.25 13.74 1.83
CA MET A 1 3.36 14.88 1.52
C MET A 1 3.32 15.02 0.00
N TRP A 2 2.20 14.71 -0.66
CA TRP A 2 2.10 14.75 -2.12
C TRP A 2 1.73 16.17 -2.56
N THR A 3 2.47 16.74 -3.51
CA THR A 3 2.29 18.11 -4.01
C THR A 3 2.12 18.09 -5.51
N CYS A 4 1.09 18.78 -5.99
CA CYS A 4 0.86 18.98 -7.42
C CYS A 4 1.93 19.93 -7.95
N THR A 5 2.58 19.57 -9.06
CA THR A 5 3.57 20.39 -9.73
C THR A 5 3.20 20.59 -11.19
N THR A 6 3.26 21.84 -11.64
CA THR A 6 2.93 22.19 -13.02
C THR A 6 4.22 22.52 -13.77
N LYS A 7 4.40 21.87 -14.93
CA LYS A 7 5.56 22.08 -15.79
C LYS A 7 5.39 23.38 -16.55
N LYS A 8 6.24 24.38 -16.28
CA LYS A 8 6.28 25.62 -17.05
C LYS A 8 6.94 25.41 -18.41
N ARG A 9 6.67 26.32 -19.36
CA ARG A 9 7.26 26.32 -20.72
C ARG A 9 8.80 26.31 -20.73
N ASN A 10 9.45 26.76 -19.66
CA ASN A 10 10.91 26.74 -19.49
C ASN A 10 11.46 25.42 -18.89
N GLY A 11 10.61 24.39 -18.74
CA GLY A 11 10.99 23.09 -18.20
C GLY A 11 11.09 23.00 -16.68
N LYS A 12 10.91 24.11 -15.95
CA LYS A 12 10.89 24.12 -14.49
C LYS A 12 9.51 23.71 -13.97
N TYR A 13 9.50 22.96 -12.87
CA TYR A 13 8.28 22.57 -12.17
C TYR A 13 8.08 23.53 -10.99
N GLU A 14 6.93 24.18 -10.95
CA GLU A 14 6.53 25.00 -9.79
C GLU A 14 5.46 24.25 -8.98
N LYS A 15 5.53 24.43 -7.67
CA LYS A 15 4.56 23.86 -6.74
C LYS A 15 3.26 24.66 -6.87
N GLU A 16 2.16 24.00 -7.22
CA GLU A 16 0.85 24.63 -7.16
C GLU A 16 0.38 24.70 -5.70
N GLU A 17 0.19 25.92 -5.19
CA GLU A 17 -0.43 26.13 -3.88
C GLU A 17 -1.96 25.95 -3.92
N SER A 18 -2.57 26.06 -5.10
CA SER A 18 -4.03 26.13 -5.31
C SER A 18 -4.72 24.79 -5.62
N GLY A 19 -4.02 23.66 -5.50
CA GLY A 19 -4.61 22.34 -5.76
C GLY A 19 -5.32 21.74 -4.55
N VAL A 20 -6.52 21.17 -4.74
CA VAL A 20 -7.16 20.30 -3.73
C VAL A 20 -6.30 19.04 -3.59
N LYS A 21 -5.83 18.74 -2.37
CA LYS A 21 -5.07 17.51 -2.09
C LYS A 21 -5.94 16.29 -2.41
N LEU A 22 -5.35 15.25 -3.02
CA LEU A 22 -6.07 14.00 -3.35
C LEU A 22 -6.84 13.45 -2.15
N TYR A 23 -6.23 13.46 -0.96
CA TYR A 23 -6.88 13.07 0.28
C TYR A 23 -8.19 13.85 0.53
N THR A 24 -8.13 15.18 0.42
CA THR A 24 -9.29 16.06 0.60
C THR A 24 -10.33 15.80 -0.47
N TYR A 25 -9.91 15.64 -1.73
CA TYR A 25 -10.82 15.34 -2.83
C TYR A 25 -11.59 14.03 -2.60
N ILE A 26 -10.90 12.95 -2.25
CA ILE A 26 -11.51 11.63 -2.01
C ILE A 26 -12.46 11.66 -0.81
N ARG A 27 -12.08 12.32 0.30
CA ARG A 27 -12.97 12.49 1.47
C ARG A 27 -14.21 13.31 1.14
N ASN A 28 -14.08 14.39 0.37
CA ASN A 28 -15.21 15.22 -0.04
C ASN A 28 -16.21 14.47 -0.95
N LYS A 29 -15.78 13.39 -1.60
CA LYS A 29 -16.65 12.49 -2.37
C LYS A 29 -17.37 11.44 -1.51
N GLY A 30 -17.16 11.45 -0.20
CA GLY A 30 -17.81 10.52 0.74
C GLY A 30 -17.12 9.15 0.84
N PHE A 31 -15.90 9.00 0.32
CA PHE A 31 -15.17 7.74 0.45
C PHE A 31 -14.50 7.61 1.81
N ASP A 32 -14.54 6.39 2.34
CA ASP A 32 -13.72 5.98 3.46
C ASP A 32 -12.31 5.59 3.01
N ILE A 33 -11.33 5.91 3.85
CA ILE A 33 -9.91 5.70 3.58
C ILE A 33 -9.36 4.74 4.62
N ILE A 34 -9.08 3.52 4.18
CA ILE A 34 -8.36 2.53 5.00
C ILE A 34 -6.87 2.81 4.86
N ARG A 35 -6.23 3.16 5.98
CA ARG A 35 -4.79 3.44 5.99
C ARG A 35 -4.00 2.14 5.94
N LEU A 36 -2.94 2.16 5.14
CA LEU A 36 -1.89 1.14 5.11
C LEU A 36 -0.57 1.76 5.57
N THR A 37 0.24 0.98 6.25
CA THR A 37 1.59 1.39 6.67
C THR A 37 2.60 1.29 5.52
N ASN A 38 3.78 1.88 5.67
CA ASN A 38 4.85 1.66 4.68
C ASN A 38 5.31 0.20 4.66
N PHE A 39 5.25 -0.50 5.80
CA PHE A 39 5.53 -1.94 5.85
C PHE A 39 4.53 -2.74 5.01
N GLU A 40 3.23 -2.50 5.17
CA GLU A 40 2.17 -3.14 4.39
C GLU A 40 2.29 -2.80 2.89
N GLN A 41 2.68 -1.56 2.56
CA GLN A 41 2.97 -1.18 1.18
C GLN A 41 4.13 -1.99 0.59
N LEU A 42 5.21 -2.20 1.34
CA LEU A 42 6.34 -3.02 0.90
C LEU A 42 5.96 -4.50 0.72
N ALA A 43 5.02 -4.98 1.53
CA ALA A 43 4.39 -6.30 1.46
C ALA A 43 3.26 -6.39 0.41
N LEU A 44 3.07 -5.37 -0.43
CA LEU A 44 2.13 -5.34 -1.56
C LEU A 44 0.64 -5.36 -1.18
N ALA A 45 0.30 -5.02 0.07
CA ALA A 45 -1.07 -4.87 0.54
C ALA A 45 -1.98 -3.99 -0.35
N PRO A 46 -1.57 -2.80 -0.86
CA PRO A 46 -2.48 -1.93 -1.63
C PRO A 46 -2.89 -2.51 -2.98
N ASN A 47 -2.27 -3.61 -3.43
CA ASN A 47 -2.55 -4.24 -4.72
C ASN A 47 -3.52 -5.44 -4.57
N PHE A 48 -4.53 -5.30 -3.72
CA PHE A 48 -5.61 -6.28 -3.61
C PHE A 48 -6.55 -6.20 -4.82
N LEU A 49 -7.18 -7.32 -5.14
CA LEU A 49 -8.19 -7.44 -6.18
C LEU A 49 -9.58 -7.40 -5.54
N THR A 50 -10.38 -6.39 -5.85
CA THR A 50 -11.82 -6.45 -5.55
C THR A 50 -12.47 -7.47 -6.47
N VAL A 51 -13.28 -8.38 -5.94
CA VAL A 51 -13.98 -9.43 -6.70
C VAL A 51 -15.49 -9.29 -6.66
N ASP A 52 -16.02 -8.64 -5.62
CA ASP A 52 -17.44 -8.33 -5.44
C ASP A 52 -17.56 -7.07 -4.56
N ASP A 53 -18.78 -6.57 -4.35
CA ASP A 53 -19.02 -5.52 -3.35
C ASP A 53 -18.50 -5.98 -2.00
N ARG A 54 -17.66 -5.12 -1.39
CA ARG A 54 -16.96 -5.39 -0.13
C ARG A 54 -16.21 -6.72 -0.07
N LYS A 55 -15.84 -7.33 -1.20
CA LYS A 55 -15.09 -8.58 -1.22
C LYS A 55 -13.77 -8.41 -1.95
N ILE A 56 -12.66 -8.73 -1.28
CA ILE A 56 -11.31 -8.58 -1.81
C ILE A 56 -10.51 -9.88 -1.73
N VAL A 57 -9.61 -10.05 -2.70
CA VAL A 57 -8.52 -11.02 -2.68
C VAL A 57 -7.22 -10.25 -2.44
N ALA A 58 -6.51 -10.59 -1.38
CA ALA A 58 -5.41 -9.80 -0.85
C ALA A 58 -4.18 -10.66 -0.57
N VAL A 59 -2.99 -10.05 -0.65
CA VAL A 59 -1.77 -10.65 -0.11
C VAL A 59 -1.91 -10.77 1.41
N ASP A 60 -1.60 -11.95 1.95
CA ASP A 60 -1.45 -12.14 3.40
C ASP A 60 -0.11 -11.52 3.85
N VAL A 61 -0.15 -10.30 4.42
CA VAL A 61 1.09 -9.60 4.82
C VAL A 61 1.82 -10.36 5.90
N GLU A 62 1.10 -10.98 6.83
CA GLU A 62 1.67 -11.71 7.95
C GLU A 62 2.52 -12.90 7.47
N ARG A 63 2.06 -13.61 6.43
CA ARG A 63 2.83 -14.69 5.78
C ARG A 63 4.06 -14.19 5.01
N ASN A 64 4.09 -12.91 4.64
CA ASN A 64 5.16 -12.29 3.85
C ASN A 64 6.13 -11.43 4.68
N ILE A 65 6.08 -11.52 6.01
CA ILE A 65 6.93 -10.70 6.90
C ILE A 65 8.42 -10.89 6.56
N ASP A 66 8.91 -12.13 6.50
CA ASP A 66 10.33 -12.41 6.26
C ASP A 66 10.81 -11.89 4.90
N ALA A 67 9.96 -12.03 3.88
CA ALA A 67 10.19 -11.48 2.55
C ALA A 67 10.36 -9.96 2.60
N THR A 68 9.47 -9.31 3.35
CA THR A 68 9.38 -7.87 3.48
C THR A 68 10.57 -7.32 4.25
N LEU A 69 11.00 -8.00 5.32
CA LEU A 69 12.20 -7.65 6.10
C LEU A 69 13.47 -7.75 5.24
N LYS A 70 13.65 -8.85 4.50
CA LYS A 70 14.77 -9.00 3.54
C LYS A 70 14.76 -7.90 2.47
N LYS A 71 13.57 -7.51 2.00
CA LYS A 71 13.42 -6.39 1.05
C LYS A 71 13.84 -5.05 1.66
N ILE A 72 13.50 -4.79 2.91
CA ILE A 72 13.92 -3.58 3.65
C ILE A 72 15.44 -3.55 3.79
N GLU A 73 16.06 -4.65 4.22
CA GLU A 73 17.52 -4.78 4.33
C GLU A 73 18.20 -4.49 2.98
N ARG A 74 17.69 -5.10 1.90
CA ARG A 74 18.22 -4.90 0.55
C ARG A 74 18.09 -3.44 0.09
N LEU A 75 16.93 -2.81 0.30
CA LEU A 75 16.72 -1.40 -0.07
C LEU A 75 17.69 -0.47 0.69
N ARG A 76 17.85 -0.70 2.00
CA ARG A 76 18.79 0.04 2.84
C ARG A 76 20.23 -0.12 2.34
N ALA A 77 20.65 -1.34 2.02
CA ALA A 77 22.00 -1.61 1.52
C ALA A 77 22.27 -0.99 0.14
N GLN A 78 21.27 -0.94 -0.74
CA GLN A 78 21.40 -0.42 -2.10
C GLN A 78 21.63 1.10 -2.14
N ASN A 79 20.93 1.86 -1.29
CA ASN A 79 21.12 3.30 -1.19
C ASN A 79 20.76 3.79 0.22
N PRO A 80 21.72 3.75 1.16
CA PRO A 80 21.47 4.12 2.55
C PRO A 80 20.97 5.55 2.71
N GLU A 81 21.53 6.51 1.97
CA GLU A 81 21.16 7.94 2.06
C GLU A 81 19.69 8.16 1.67
N LYS A 82 19.22 7.44 0.66
CA LYS A 82 17.84 7.55 0.16
C LYS A 82 16.84 6.80 1.03
N PHE A 83 17.21 5.61 1.52
CA PHE A 83 16.22 4.65 2.04
C PHE A 83 16.25 4.46 3.56
N SER A 84 17.28 4.89 4.29
CA SER A 84 17.40 4.60 5.73
C SER A 84 16.19 5.10 6.53
N ALA A 85 15.82 6.37 6.38
CA ALA A 85 14.67 6.95 7.09
C ALA A 85 13.34 6.26 6.76
N PHE A 86 13.13 5.88 5.50
CA PHE A 86 11.95 5.13 5.07
C PHE A 86 11.93 3.71 5.68
N CYS A 87 13.07 3.03 5.67
CA CYS A 87 13.23 1.70 6.26
C CYS A 87 13.02 1.71 7.78
N ASP A 88 13.59 2.71 8.48
CA ASP A 88 13.39 2.86 9.93
C ASP A 88 11.92 3.09 10.26
N HIS A 89 11.22 3.91 9.47
CA HIS A 89 9.79 4.13 9.64
C HIS A 89 8.99 2.84 9.42
N ALA A 90 9.26 2.11 8.34
CA ALA A 90 8.57 0.85 8.04
C ALA A 90 8.83 -0.21 9.14
N LEU A 91 10.04 -0.26 9.71
CA LEU A 91 10.35 -1.17 10.81
C LEU A 91 9.64 -0.79 12.11
N ARG A 92 9.44 0.51 12.39
CA ARG A 92 8.60 0.95 13.53
C ARG A 92 7.15 0.54 13.35
N GLU A 93 6.58 0.80 12.18
CA GLU A 93 5.20 0.40 11.85
C GLU A 93 5.02 -1.12 11.92
N TYR A 94 6.03 -1.90 11.54
CA TYR A 94 6.02 -3.35 11.73
C TYR A 94 5.88 -3.77 13.20
N GLN A 95 6.63 -3.13 14.11
CA GLN A 95 6.51 -3.44 15.54
C GLN A 95 5.11 -3.10 16.06
N GLU A 96 4.54 -1.97 15.64
CA GLU A 96 3.17 -1.59 15.99
C GLU A 96 2.15 -2.62 15.49
N LEU A 97 2.25 -3.03 14.22
CA LEU A 97 1.37 -4.06 13.63
C LEU A 97 1.49 -5.41 14.34
N LYS A 98 2.69 -5.77 14.80
CA LYS A 98 2.92 -7.00 15.56
C LYS A 98 2.22 -6.98 16.92
N LEU A 99 2.21 -5.81 17.58
CA LEU A 99 1.53 -5.64 18.86
C LEU A 99 0.00 -5.66 18.71
N THR A 100 -0.54 -5.00 17.69
CA THR A 100 -1.98 -4.92 17.46
C THR A 100 -2.55 -6.14 16.74
N ARG A 101 -1.70 -6.93 16.08
CA ARG A 101 -2.06 -8.02 15.15
C ARG A 101 -2.92 -7.55 13.96
N GLU A 102 -2.86 -6.27 13.61
CA GLU A 102 -3.65 -5.68 12.52
C GLU A 102 -2.91 -5.65 11.18
N PHE A 103 -2.25 -6.75 10.82
CA PHE A 103 -1.65 -6.91 9.49
C PHE A 103 -2.74 -7.02 8.42
N PHE A 104 -2.60 -6.30 7.31
CA PHE A 104 -3.47 -6.49 6.16
C PHE A 104 -3.47 -7.96 5.66
N PRO A 105 -4.62 -8.56 5.35
CA PRO A 105 -5.96 -7.95 5.29
C PRO A 105 -6.81 -8.12 6.57
N ARG A 106 -6.23 -8.42 7.74
CA ARG A 106 -6.91 -8.59 9.04
C ARG A 106 -7.00 -7.27 9.83
N LYS A 107 -7.17 -6.14 9.15
CA LYS A 107 -7.27 -4.83 9.80
C LYS A 107 -8.67 -4.62 10.37
N LYS A 108 -8.77 -4.07 11.59
CA LYS A 108 -10.05 -3.69 12.18
C LYS A 108 -10.86 -2.74 11.29
N ALA A 109 -10.19 -1.81 10.59
CA ALA A 109 -10.85 -0.90 9.65
C ALA A 109 -11.55 -1.61 8.47
N LEU A 110 -11.09 -2.80 8.05
CA LEU A 110 -11.78 -3.60 7.03
C LEU A 110 -13.03 -4.25 7.62
N GLU A 111 -12.93 -4.78 8.84
CA GLU A 111 -14.05 -5.36 9.58
C GLU A 111 -15.16 -4.34 9.85
N GLU A 112 -14.81 -3.14 10.32
CA GLU A 112 -15.75 -2.03 10.57
C GLU A 112 -16.51 -1.64 9.28
N GLN A 113 -15.86 -1.76 8.13
CA GLN A 113 -16.44 -1.50 6.81
C GLN A 113 -17.14 -2.72 6.20
N ARG A 114 -17.15 -3.85 6.92
CA ARG A 114 -17.71 -5.14 6.50
C ARG A 114 -17.10 -5.65 5.20
N VAL A 115 -15.80 -5.46 5.04
CA VAL A 115 -15.03 -5.98 3.89
C VAL A 115 -14.59 -7.40 4.18
N GLU A 116 -15.09 -8.35 3.39
CA GLU A 116 -14.61 -9.74 3.38
C GLU A 116 -13.28 -9.81 2.62
N ALA A 117 -12.23 -10.28 3.29
CA ALA A 117 -10.94 -10.49 2.67
C ALA A 117 -10.60 -11.98 2.56
N ILE A 118 -10.23 -12.40 1.36
CA ILE A 118 -9.67 -13.71 1.06
C ILE A 118 -8.14 -13.55 1.01
N PRO A 119 -7.40 -13.95 2.07
CA PRO A 119 -5.95 -13.86 2.07
C PRO A 119 -5.35 -14.95 1.18
N LEU A 120 -4.38 -14.57 0.34
CA LEU A 120 -3.58 -15.47 -0.46
C LEU A 120 -2.11 -15.38 -0.09
N ASP A 121 -1.47 -16.54 -0.06
CA ASP A 121 -0.02 -16.62 -0.08
C ASP A 121 0.47 -16.47 -1.52
N LEU A 122 1.00 -15.29 -1.82
CA LEU A 122 1.54 -14.94 -3.13
C LEU A 122 3.06 -14.81 -3.10
N TYR A 123 3.75 -15.32 -2.07
CA TYR A 123 5.18 -15.13 -1.88
C TYR A 123 6.00 -15.43 -3.14
N ALA A 124 5.77 -16.58 -3.77
CA ALA A 124 6.49 -16.99 -4.98
C ALA A 124 6.22 -16.10 -6.21
N LEU A 125 5.04 -15.47 -6.28
CA LEU A 125 4.62 -14.62 -7.40
C LEU A 125 5.00 -13.14 -7.17
N THR A 126 5.03 -12.70 -5.91
CA THR A 126 5.37 -11.32 -5.51
C THR A 126 6.84 -10.96 -5.70
N GLY A 127 7.72 -11.94 -5.96
CA GLY A 127 9.11 -11.70 -6.38
C GLY A 127 9.25 -10.81 -7.63
N GLY A 128 8.19 -10.73 -8.45
CA GLY A 128 8.07 -9.82 -9.60
C GLY A 128 7.45 -8.44 -9.32
N TYR A 129 7.27 -8.04 -8.05
CA TYR A 129 6.66 -6.76 -7.63
C TYR A 129 5.17 -6.59 -8.01
N GLY A 130 4.38 -7.66 -8.03
CA GLY A 130 2.93 -7.62 -8.25
C GLY A 130 2.15 -8.22 -7.07
N GLY A 131 1.03 -7.59 -6.67
CA GLY A 131 0.04 -8.20 -5.77
C GLY A 131 -1.09 -8.86 -6.56
N ALA A 132 -2.19 -9.19 -5.87
CA ALA A 132 -3.33 -9.90 -6.45
C ALA A 132 -3.90 -9.22 -7.71
N ARG A 133 -4.03 -7.88 -7.70
CA ARG A 133 -4.60 -7.13 -8.82
C ARG A 133 -3.70 -7.13 -10.06
N CYS A 134 -2.39 -7.11 -9.89
CA CYS A 134 -1.45 -7.11 -11.01
C CYS A 134 -1.51 -8.39 -11.84
N MET A 135 -2.02 -9.49 -11.29
CA MET A 135 -2.08 -10.80 -11.96
C MET A 135 -3.39 -11.02 -12.73
N VAL A 136 -4.28 -10.03 -12.78
CA VAL A 136 -5.62 -10.17 -13.35
C VAL A 136 -5.88 -9.11 -14.42
N ALA A 137 -6.35 -9.57 -15.57
CA ALA A 137 -6.98 -8.76 -16.61
C ALA A 137 -8.47 -9.14 -16.70
N SER A 138 -9.35 -8.32 -16.11
CA SER A 138 -10.79 -8.58 -16.10
C SER A 138 -11.38 -8.46 -17.52
N ILE A 139 -12.00 -9.53 -18.01
CA ILE A 139 -12.69 -9.54 -19.33
C ILE A 139 -14.13 -9.02 -19.20
N ARG A 140 -14.80 -9.35 -18.09
CA ARG A 140 -16.15 -8.88 -17.75
C ARG A 140 -16.21 -8.55 -16.26
N ARG A 141 -16.96 -7.51 -15.94
CA ARG A 141 -17.26 -7.07 -14.57
C ARG A 141 -18.66 -6.45 -14.60
N ASP A 142 -19.52 -6.92 -13.71
CA ASP A 142 -20.89 -6.46 -13.59
C ASP A 142 -20.99 -5.25 -12.64
#